data_AF-F2NDS9-F1
#
_entry.id   AF-F2NDS9-F1
#
_cell.length_a   1.000
_cell.length_b   1.000
_cell.length_c   1.000
_cell.angle_alpha   90.00
_cell.angle_beta   90.00
_cell.angle_gamma   90.00
#
_symmetry.space_group_name_H-M   'P 1'
#
loop_
_entity.id
_entity.type
_entity.pdbx_description
1 polymer ?
#
loop_
_entity_poly.entity_id
_entity_poly.type
_entity_poly.pdbx_seq_one_letter_code
_entity_poly.pdbx_strand_id
1 'polypeptide(L)'
;MKRQLLIYTLVVLFVITGAGCATNGHYDPARSTGAGALGGAAVGSALGSIIGAATGSAGTGAWVGAATGAIVGGVGGFLYAKHKESQTRDAQMAAETYNYSPGRGDIVSIENVELKPSRVKAGDTINLSATYTLLSGSGQPNNVTLIREVQSGSQRVLNPDQVRLTKPNGTFVDQVSLAIPKEFPRGDYSVVTKVLTDRAMDERASSFTVE
;
A
#
# COMPACT_ATOMS: atom_id res chain seq x y z
N MET A 1 -22.34 -11.90 49.92
CA MET A 1 -21.83 -10.52 49.69
C MET A 1 -20.56 -10.48 48.84
N LYS A 2 -19.52 -11.30 49.11
CA LYS A 2 -18.26 -11.30 48.32
C LYS A 2 -18.38 -11.67 46.83
N ARG A 3 -19.33 -12.54 46.47
CA ARG A 3 -19.56 -12.98 45.07
C ARG A 3 -20.23 -11.93 44.18
N GLN A 4 -20.98 -11.00 44.78
CA GLN A 4 -21.61 -9.90 44.03
C GLN A 4 -20.65 -8.73 43.82
N LEU A 5 -19.75 -8.49 44.77
CA LEU A 5 -18.62 -7.56 44.58
C LEU A 5 -17.71 -7.99 43.42
N LEU A 6 -17.38 -9.27 43.29
CA LEU A 6 -16.56 -9.80 42.18
C LEU A 6 -17.19 -9.61 40.79
N ILE A 7 -18.51 -9.74 40.68
CA ILE A 7 -19.23 -9.54 39.41
C ILE A 7 -19.27 -8.05 39.05
N TYR A 8 -19.46 -7.17 40.03
CA TYR A 8 -19.40 -5.72 39.80
C TYR A 8 -18.01 -5.26 39.34
N THR A 9 -16.92 -5.78 39.90
CA THR A 9 -15.57 -5.44 39.45
C THR A 9 -15.30 -5.90 38.01
N LEU A 10 -15.83 -7.07 37.62
CA LEU A 10 -15.64 -7.63 36.28
C LEU A 10 -16.46 -6.90 35.20
N VAL A 11 -17.67 -6.42 35.56
CA VAL A 11 -18.53 -5.63 34.67
C VAL A 11 -17.99 -4.21 34.50
N VAL A 12 -17.46 -3.58 35.56
CA VAL A 12 -16.83 -2.25 35.46
C VAL A 12 -15.56 -2.29 34.61
N LEU A 13 -14.77 -3.38 34.67
CA LEU A 13 -13.59 -3.55 33.84
C LEU A 13 -13.93 -3.71 32.33
N PHE A 14 -15.08 -4.32 32.02
CA PHE A 14 -15.55 -4.51 30.64
C PHE A 14 -16.11 -3.23 29.99
N VAL A 15 -16.59 -2.28 30.80
CA VAL A 15 -17.16 -1.01 30.30
C VAL A 15 -16.08 0.02 29.95
N ILE A 16 -14.89 -0.06 30.56
CA ILE A 16 -13.80 0.91 30.33
C ILE A 16 -13.10 0.68 28.97
N THR A 17 -13.17 -0.51 28.40
CA THR A 17 -12.54 -0.82 27.10
C THR A 17 -13.42 -0.48 25.88
N GLY A 18 -14.64 0.04 26.09
CA GLY A 18 -15.60 0.34 25.02
C GLY A 18 -15.58 1.78 24.47
N ALA A 19 -14.81 2.70 25.05
CA ALA A 19 -14.75 4.09 24.61
C ALA A 19 -13.67 4.34 23.54
N GLY A 20 -13.68 3.55 22.46
CA GLY A 20 -12.95 3.86 21.23
C GLY A 20 -13.80 4.78 20.35
N CYS A 21 -13.80 6.08 20.66
CA CYS A 21 -14.44 7.08 19.79
C CYS A 21 -13.78 7.07 18.40
N ALA A 22 -14.56 6.74 17.37
CA ALA A 22 -14.23 7.02 15.99
C ALA A 22 -14.02 8.53 15.84
N THR A 23 -12.78 8.94 15.51
CA THR A 23 -12.50 10.35 15.21
C THR A 23 -12.74 10.59 13.72
N ASN A 24 -13.76 11.39 13.43
CA ASN A 24 -14.05 11.91 12.10
C ASN A 24 -13.05 13.04 11.76
N GLY A 25 -12.81 13.20 10.47
CA GLY A 25 -11.64 13.89 9.91
C GLY A 25 -11.39 15.31 10.41
N HIS A 26 -10.10 15.60 10.62
CA HIS A 26 -9.35 16.71 10.03
C HIS A 26 -7.85 16.41 10.18
N TYR A 27 -7.12 16.44 9.05
CA TYR A 27 -5.69 16.10 8.97
C TYR A 27 -4.85 17.33 9.39
N ASP A 28 -4.35 17.32 10.62
CA ASP A 28 -3.40 18.30 11.14
C ASP A 28 -2.04 17.60 11.39
N PRO A 29 -1.01 17.83 10.53
CA PRO A 29 0.24 17.07 10.55
C PRO A 29 1.13 17.34 11.77
N ALA A 30 0.80 18.32 12.62
CA ALA A 30 1.61 18.64 13.81
C ALA A 30 1.18 17.89 15.09
N ARG A 31 -0.04 17.32 15.14
CA ARG A 31 -0.55 16.59 16.33
C ARG A 31 -0.54 15.06 16.18
N SER A 32 -0.29 14.55 14.98
CA SER A 32 -0.37 13.12 14.65
C SER A 32 0.85 12.28 15.09
N THR A 33 1.98 12.91 15.40
CA THR A 33 3.18 12.19 15.87
C THR A 33 2.97 11.51 17.23
N GLY A 34 2.13 12.08 18.10
CA GLY A 34 1.82 11.49 19.42
C GLY A 34 0.69 10.44 19.39
N ALA A 35 -0.33 10.63 18.53
CA ALA A 35 -1.47 9.73 18.44
C ALA A 35 -1.21 8.51 17.54
N GLY A 36 -0.35 8.64 16.54
CA GLY A 36 0.05 7.53 15.66
C GLY A 36 0.88 6.45 16.38
N ALA A 37 1.67 6.84 17.38
CA ALA A 37 2.47 5.92 18.18
C ALA A 37 1.59 5.03 19.10
N LEU A 38 0.50 5.57 19.65
CA LEU A 38 -0.44 4.81 20.49
C LEU A 38 -1.43 3.98 19.66
N GLY A 39 -1.87 4.49 18.50
CA GLY A 39 -2.71 3.73 17.56
C GLY A 39 -1.98 2.57 16.88
N GLY A 40 -0.70 2.77 16.53
CA GLY A 40 0.15 1.72 15.97
C GLY A 40 0.49 0.61 16.97
N ALA A 41 0.64 0.95 18.25
CA ALA A 41 0.91 -0.02 19.32
C ALA A 41 -0.33 -0.87 19.68
N ALA A 42 -1.54 -0.32 19.62
CA ALA A 42 -2.78 -1.06 19.91
C ALA A 42 -3.13 -2.08 18.81
N VAL A 43 -2.91 -1.74 17.54
CA VAL A 43 -3.11 -2.69 16.42
C VAL A 43 -1.94 -3.67 16.31
N GLY A 44 -0.70 -3.24 16.58
CA GLY A 44 0.48 -4.10 16.55
C GLY A 44 0.51 -5.16 17.65
N SER A 45 -0.05 -4.88 18.82
CA SER A 45 -0.09 -5.85 19.95
C SER A 45 -1.22 -6.88 19.84
N ALA A 46 -2.39 -6.51 19.29
CA ALA A 46 -3.51 -7.44 19.12
C ALA A 46 -3.29 -8.46 17.98
N LEU A 47 -2.47 -8.12 16.97
CA LEU A 47 -2.20 -8.99 15.82
C LEU A 47 -0.91 -9.80 15.94
N GLY A 48 0.04 -9.39 16.80
CA GLY A 48 1.22 -10.19 17.12
C GLY A 48 0.87 -11.57 17.70
N SER A 49 -0.29 -11.70 18.37
CA SER A 49 -0.84 -12.98 18.84
C SER A 49 -1.58 -13.79 17.78
N ILE A 50 -2.11 -13.19 16.72
CA ILE A 50 -2.89 -13.89 15.68
C ILE A 50 -1.95 -14.58 14.67
N ILE A 51 -0.85 -13.92 14.28
CA ILE A 51 0.13 -14.51 13.36
C ILE A 51 0.95 -15.61 14.08
N GLY A 52 1.23 -15.44 15.38
CA GLY A 52 1.88 -16.49 16.19
C GLY A 52 1.06 -17.79 16.32
N ALA A 53 -0.27 -17.72 16.13
CA ALA A 53 -1.15 -18.88 16.18
C ALA A 53 -1.28 -19.62 14.83
N ALA A 54 -1.05 -18.94 13.70
CA ALA A 54 -1.20 -19.54 12.36
C ALA A 54 0.08 -20.22 11.84
N THR A 55 1.26 -19.81 12.31
CA THR A 55 2.55 -20.30 11.79
C THR A 55 3.25 -21.32 12.70
N GLY A 56 2.65 -21.69 13.84
CA GLY A 56 3.22 -22.66 14.78
C GLY A 56 4.44 -22.17 15.57
N SER A 57 4.85 -20.91 15.39
CA SER A 57 5.96 -20.30 16.13
C SER A 57 5.63 -18.86 16.54
N ALA A 58 5.21 -18.69 17.79
CA ALA A 58 4.94 -17.38 18.39
C ALA A 58 6.11 -16.38 18.26
N GLY A 59 7.35 -16.88 18.17
CA GLY A 59 8.55 -16.06 17.99
C GLY A 59 8.69 -15.40 16.61
N THR A 60 8.13 -16.00 15.55
CA THR A 60 8.26 -15.47 14.18
C THR A 60 7.19 -14.41 13.90
N GLY A 61 5.96 -14.63 14.36
CA GLY A 61 4.85 -13.67 14.18
C GLY A 61 5.03 -12.38 14.98
N ALA A 62 5.59 -12.46 16.19
CA ALA A 62 5.90 -11.30 17.02
C ALA A 62 7.00 -10.41 16.39
N TRP A 63 7.98 -11.01 15.71
CA TRP A 63 9.06 -10.28 15.05
C TRP A 63 8.57 -9.52 13.81
N VAL A 64 7.74 -10.15 12.98
CA VAL A 64 7.13 -9.49 11.81
C VAL A 64 6.22 -8.34 12.24
N GLY A 65 5.36 -8.55 13.25
CA GLY A 65 4.49 -7.50 13.77
C GLY A 65 5.24 -6.30 14.39
N ALA A 66 6.29 -6.57 15.19
CA ALA A 66 7.12 -5.53 15.79
C ALA A 66 7.97 -4.78 14.74
N ALA A 67 8.56 -5.50 13.78
CA ALA A 67 9.38 -4.91 12.74
C ALA A 67 8.54 -4.09 11.75
N THR A 68 7.40 -4.61 11.29
CA THR A 68 6.49 -3.87 10.42
C THR A 68 5.90 -2.64 11.12
N GLY A 69 5.54 -2.74 12.40
CA GLY A 69 5.06 -1.59 13.19
C GLY A 69 6.13 -0.50 13.37
N ALA A 70 7.39 -0.90 13.57
CA ALA A 70 8.51 0.03 13.69
C ALA A 70 8.87 0.72 12.37
N ILE A 71 8.74 0.04 11.23
CA ILE A 71 9.00 0.62 9.90
C ILE A 71 7.94 1.66 9.53
N VAL A 72 6.66 1.38 9.80
CA VAL A 72 5.58 2.34 9.55
C VAL A 72 5.71 3.59 10.44
N GLY A 73 6.31 3.47 11.63
CA GLY A 73 6.43 4.56 12.61
C GLY A 73 7.81 5.25 12.74
N GLY A 74 8.91 4.65 12.26
CA GLY A 74 10.26 5.06 12.67
C GLY A 74 11.34 5.12 11.60
N VAL A 75 11.12 4.61 10.38
CA VAL A 75 12.14 4.62 9.32
C VAL A 75 11.51 5.12 8.02
N GLY A 76 12.13 6.13 7.41
CA GLY A 76 11.64 6.83 6.23
C GLY A 76 11.22 5.88 5.11
N GLY A 77 10.08 6.18 4.50
CA GLY A 77 9.53 5.45 3.37
C GLY A 77 10.51 5.31 2.21
N PHE A 78 10.24 4.36 1.30
CA PHE A 78 10.98 4.21 0.04
C PHE A 78 11.28 5.59 -0.55
N LEU A 79 12.56 5.94 -0.69
CA LEU A 79 12.95 7.14 -1.41
C LEU A 79 12.85 6.79 -2.90
N TYR A 80 11.70 7.12 -3.50
CA TYR A 80 11.48 7.03 -4.93
C TYR A 80 12.44 7.99 -5.63
N ALA A 81 13.59 7.48 -6.08
CA ALA A 81 14.73 8.32 -6.43
C ALA A 81 14.65 8.91 -7.84
N LYS A 82 14.05 8.18 -8.79
CA LYS A 82 13.92 8.58 -10.19
C LYS A 82 12.64 8.02 -10.78
N HIS A 83 11.74 8.91 -11.17
CA HIS A 83 10.51 8.59 -11.89
C HIS A 83 10.70 8.97 -13.37
N LYS A 84 10.51 8.01 -14.26
CA LYS A 84 10.56 8.21 -15.70
C LYS A 84 9.32 7.61 -16.32
N GLU A 85 8.74 8.33 -17.27
CA GLU A 85 7.54 7.89 -17.94
C GLU A 85 7.67 8.08 -19.45
N SER A 86 7.14 7.12 -20.21
CA SER A 86 7.15 7.16 -21.68
C SER A 86 5.87 6.58 -22.25
N GLN A 87 5.38 7.16 -23.35
CA GLN A 87 4.25 6.62 -24.09
C GLN A 87 4.74 5.56 -25.08
N THR A 88 4.12 4.38 -25.08
CA THR A 88 4.47 3.27 -25.98
C THR A 88 3.43 3.03 -27.06
N ARG A 89 2.15 3.31 -26.77
CA ARG A 89 1.09 3.37 -27.78
C ARG A 89 0.32 4.67 -27.67
N ASP A 90 0.01 5.25 -28.81
CA ASP A 90 -0.91 6.38 -28.91
C ASP A 90 -2.36 5.95 -28.68
N ALA A 91 -3.26 6.92 -28.70
CA ALA A 91 -4.68 6.69 -28.47
C ALA A 91 -5.30 5.73 -29.50
N GLN A 92 -4.87 5.77 -30.76
CA GLN A 92 -5.44 4.98 -31.85
C GLN A 92 -5.04 3.51 -31.68
N MET A 93 -3.74 3.23 -31.57
CA MET A 93 -3.22 1.87 -31.37
C MET A 93 -3.73 1.25 -30.06
N ALA A 94 -3.83 2.04 -28.99
CA ALA A 94 -4.37 1.55 -27.72
C ALA A 94 -5.87 1.23 -27.84
N ALA A 95 -6.66 2.09 -28.50
CA ALA A 95 -8.09 1.84 -28.71
C ALA A 95 -8.34 0.59 -29.56
N GLU A 96 -7.55 0.37 -30.60
CA GLU A 96 -7.60 -0.85 -31.43
C GLU A 96 -7.31 -2.11 -30.60
N THR A 97 -6.27 -2.08 -29.77
CA THR A 97 -5.89 -3.21 -28.89
C THR A 97 -7.05 -3.67 -28.00
N TYR A 98 -7.84 -2.72 -27.49
CA TYR A 98 -8.97 -2.98 -26.59
C TYR A 98 -10.32 -3.05 -27.30
N ASN A 99 -10.36 -2.96 -28.64
CA ASN A 99 -11.59 -2.81 -29.43
C ASN A 99 -12.51 -1.73 -28.82
N TYR A 100 -11.93 -0.60 -28.47
CA TYR A 100 -12.58 0.44 -27.67
C TYR A 100 -13.51 1.31 -28.50
N SER A 101 -14.66 1.66 -27.93
CA SER A 101 -15.55 2.69 -28.44
C SER A 101 -15.99 3.62 -27.29
N PRO A 102 -16.19 4.92 -27.52
CA PRO A 102 -16.52 5.89 -26.46
C PRO A 102 -17.74 5.51 -25.61
N GLY A 103 -18.72 4.82 -26.19
CA GLY A 103 -19.93 4.38 -25.49
C GLY A 103 -19.73 3.19 -24.53
N ARG A 104 -18.56 2.53 -24.54
CA ARG A 104 -18.26 1.37 -23.70
C ARG A 104 -17.92 1.75 -22.24
N GLY A 105 -17.60 3.03 -21.99
CA GLY A 105 -17.10 3.50 -20.70
C GLY A 105 -15.58 3.48 -20.62
N ASP A 106 -15.01 4.18 -19.64
CA ASP A 106 -13.57 4.37 -19.54
C ASP A 106 -12.83 3.06 -19.21
N ILE A 107 -11.66 2.88 -19.82
CA ILE A 107 -10.75 1.76 -19.56
C ILE A 107 -9.51 2.30 -18.86
N VAL A 108 -9.22 1.69 -17.72
CA VAL A 108 -7.91 1.70 -17.08
C VAL A 108 -7.47 0.24 -16.99
N SER A 109 -6.29 -0.09 -17.48
CA SER A 109 -5.80 -1.47 -17.47
C SER A 109 -4.29 -1.50 -17.27
N ILE A 110 -3.84 -2.29 -16.31
CA ILE A 110 -2.42 -2.54 -16.04
C ILE A 110 -2.03 -3.86 -16.71
N GLU A 111 -1.26 -3.73 -17.78
CA GLU A 111 -0.84 -4.85 -18.61
C GLU A 111 0.26 -5.66 -17.94
N ASN A 112 1.20 -4.97 -17.30
CA ASN A 112 2.32 -5.60 -16.64
C ASN A 112 2.86 -4.73 -15.49
N VAL A 113 3.36 -5.39 -14.43
CA VAL A 113 4.18 -4.77 -13.38
C VAL A 113 5.33 -5.69 -13.08
N GLU A 114 6.55 -5.17 -13.22
CA GLU A 114 7.79 -5.93 -13.02
C GLU A 114 8.71 -5.24 -12.02
N LEU A 115 9.33 -6.04 -11.15
CA LEU A 115 10.37 -5.62 -10.23
C LEU A 115 11.71 -6.28 -10.60
N LYS A 116 12.75 -5.46 -10.75
CA LYS A 116 14.10 -5.92 -11.09
C LYS A 116 15.17 -5.24 -10.22
N PRO A 117 16.00 -6.01 -9.49
CA PRO A 117 15.91 -7.46 -9.28
C PRO A 117 14.76 -7.83 -8.32
N SER A 118 14.30 -9.09 -8.37
CA SER A 118 13.28 -9.63 -7.47
C SER A 118 13.85 -10.18 -6.15
N ARG A 119 15.17 -10.23 -6.02
CA ARG A 119 15.89 -10.66 -4.81
C ARG A 119 16.96 -9.63 -4.50
N VAL A 120 16.97 -9.15 -3.26
CA VAL A 120 17.67 -7.93 -2.83
C VAL A 120 18.04 -8.04 -1.37
N LYS A 121 18.96 -7.19 -0.91
CA LYS A 121 19.25 -6.96 0.51
C LYS A 121 18.68 -5.63 0.96
N ALA A 122 18.53 -5.47 2.27
CA ALA A 122 18.22 -4.16 2.85
C ALA A 122 19.28 -3.12 2.42
N GLY A 123 18.86 -1.93 2.03
CA GLY A 123 19.72 -0.90 1.44
C GLY A 123 19.89 -0.97 -0.09
N ASP A 124 19.48 -2.05 -0.75
CA ASP A 124 19.53 -2.15 -2.21
C ASP A 124 18.46 -1.28 -2.89
N THR A 125 18.54 -1.17 -4.21
CA THR A 125 17.52 -0.52 -5.04
C THR A 125 16.86 -1.52 -5.98
N ILE A 126 15.53 -1.49 -6.05
CA ILE A 126 14.72 -2.23 -7.03
C ILE A 126 14.19 -1.25 -8.07
N ASN A 127 14.18 -1.63 -9.35
CA ASN A 127 13.47 -0.89 -10.40
C ASN A 127 12.10 -1.52 -10.62
N LEU A 128 11.05 -0.72 -10.44
CA LEU A 128 9.68 -1.04 -10.81
C LEU A 128 9.40 -0.49 -12.21
N SER A 129 8.79 -1.32 -13.05
CA SER A 129 8.28 -0.93 -14.37
C SER A 129 6.82 -1.37 -14.48
N ALA A 130 5.91 -0.42 -14.68
CA ALA A 130 4.48 -0.66 -14.88
C ALA A 130 4.05 -0.19 -16.27
N THR A 131 3.38 -1.06 -17.03
CA THR A 131 2.77 -0.71 -18.31
C THR A 131 1.26 -0.63 -18.13
N TYR A 132 0.66 0.51 -18.46
CA TYR A 132 -0.77 0.72 -18.28
C TYR A 132 -1.40 1.48 -19.45
N THR A 133 -2.66 1.18 -19.72
CA THR A 133 -3.48 1.80 -20.78
C THR A 133 -4.61 2.63 -20.19
N LEU A 134 -4.83 3.81 -20.76
CA LEU A 134 -5.91 4.73 -20.45
C LEU A 134 -6.72 5.00 -21.71
N LEU A 135 -8.03 4.77 -21.66
CA LEU A 135 -8.95 5.13 -22.74
C LEU A 135 -10.21 5.74 -22.13
N SER A 136 -10.55 6.97 -22.49
CA SER A 136 -11.82 7.58 -22.12
C SER A 136 -12.54 8.16 -23.32
N GLY A 137 -13.87 8.21 -23.22
CA GLY A 137 -14.75 8.71 -24.29
C GLY A 137 -14.93 10.23 -24.27
N SER A 138 -14.32 10.92 -23.30
CA SER A 138 -14.52 12.36 -23.06
C SER A 138 -13.82 13.24 -24.09
N GLY A 139 -12.82 12.70 -24.80
CA GLY A 139 -11.94 13.48 -25.68
C GLY A 139 -10.97 14.41 -24.94
N GLN A 140 -10.99 14.42 -23.61
CA GLN A 140 -10.10 15.20 -22.76
C GLN A 140 -9.00 14.32 -22.16
N PRO A 141 -7.85 14.90 -21.79
CA PRO A 141 -6.86 14.20 -20.98
C PRO A 141 -7.45 13.70 -19.66
N ASN A 142 -7.02 12.51 -19.25
CA ASN A 142 -7.43 11.83 -18.03
C ASN A 142 -6.64 12.35 -16.82
N ASN A 143 -7.33 12.64 -15.72
CA ASN A 143 -6.70 12.83 -14.42
C ASN A 143 -6.38 11.46 -13.83
N VAL A 144 -5.11 11.21 -13.54
CA VAL A 144 -4.61 9.90 -13.14
C VAL A 144 -3.92 10.00 -11.79
N THR A 145 -4.23 9.08 -10.90
CA THR A 145 -3.46 8.87 -9.67
C THR A 145 -2.79 7.50 -9.74
N LEU A 146 -1.45 7.50 -9.73
CA LEU A 146 -0.64 6.30 -9.57
C LEU A 146 -0.32 6.10 -8.09
N ILE A 147 -0.62 4.92 -7.56
CA ILE A 147 -0.33 4.56 -6.17
C ILE A 147 0.56 3.32 -6.15
N ARG A 148 1.62 3.35 -5.34
CA ARG A 148 2.52 2.20 -5.14
C ARG A 148 2.60 1.87 -3.66
N GLU A 149 2.10 0.69 -3.30
CA GLU A 149 2.02 0.21 -1.92
C GLU A 149 2.92 -1.01 -1.72
N VAL A 150 3.84 -0.93 -0.77
CA VAL A 150 4.60 -2.11 -0.36
C VAL A 150 3.84 -2.86 0.72
N GLN A 151 3.63 -4.15 0.49
CA GLN A 151 2.86 -5.04 1.37
C GLN A 151 3.66 -6.29 1.72
N SER A 152 3.43 -6.83 2.91
CA SER A 152 3.79 -8.19 3.30
C SER A 152 2.50 -8.94 3.61
N GLY A 153 2.16 -9.95 2.80
CA GLY A 153 0.80 -10.49 2.76
C GLY A 153 -0.20 -9.39 2.39
N SER A 154 -1.26 -9.23 3.20
CA SER A 154 -2.26 -8.16 3.04
C SER A 154 -1.93 -6.87 3.80
N GLN A 155 -0.82 -6.83 4.53
CA GLN A 155 -0.47 -5.71 5.38
C GLN A 155 0.45 -4.73 4.65
N ARG A 156 0.03 -3.46 4.59
CA ARG A 156 0.90 -2.36 4.13
C ARG A 156 2.02 -2.16 5.14
N VAL A 157 3.26 -2.22 4.67
CA VAL A 157 4.46 -2.11 5.51
C VAL A 157 5.11 -0.73 5.44
N LEU A 158 4.66 0.12 4.50
CA LEU A 158 5.16 1.48 4.29
C LEU A 158 4.05 2.42 3.84
N ASN A 159 4.31 3.72 3.99
CA ASN A 159 3.45 4.75 3.41
C ASN A 159 3.44 4.61 1.88
N PRO A 160 2.25 4.68 1.24
CA PRO A 160 2.16 4.61 -0.21
C PRO A 160 2.79 5.84 -0.85
N ASP A 161 3.47 5.62 -1.97
CA ASP A 161 3.80 6.70 -2.90
C ASP A 161 2.59 6.98 -3.79
N GLN A 162 2.34 8.26 -4.03
CA GLN A 162 1.21 8.72 -4.81
C GLN A 162 1.65 9.84 -5.74
N VAL A 163 1.44 9.63 -7.04
CA VAL A 163 1.74 10.61 -8.07
C VAL A 163 0.46 10.94 -8.82
N ARG A 164 0.17 12.24 -8.97
CA ARG A 164 -0.95 12.72 -9.77
C ARG A 164 -0.44 13.22 -11.11
N LEU A 165 -1.08 12.78 -12.18
CA LEU A 165 -0.69 13.04 -13.57
C LEU A 165 -1.92 13.44 -14.39
N THR A 166 -1.67 14.12 -15.51
CA THR A 166 -2.68 14.35 -16.55
C THR A 166 -2.18 13.71 -17.83
N LYS A 167 -2.96 12.78 -18.40
CA LYS A 167 -2.52 11.93 -19.52
C LYS A 167 -3.56 11.84 -20.64
N PRO A 168 -3.17 11.97 -21.92
CA PRO A 168 -4.08 11.65 -23.01
C PRO A 168 -4.42 10.15 -23.01
N ASN A 169 -5.35 9.75 -23.87
CA ASN A 169 -5.55 8.34 -24.16
C ASN A 169 -4.27 7.72 -24.76
N GLY A 170 -3.99 6.47 -24.41
CA GLY A 170 -2.81 5.73 -24.87
C GLY A 170 -2.30 4.73 -23.84
N THR A 171 -1.18 4.10 -24.17
CA THR A 171 -0.45 3.19 -23.27
C THR A 171 0.87 3.82 -22.85
N PHE A 172 1.17 3.74 -21.57
CA PHE A 172 2.33 4.34 -20.94
C PHE A 172 3.14 3.28 -20.19
N VAL A 173 4.45 3.51 -20.11
CA VAL A 173 5.37 2.79 -19.25
C VAL A 173 5.88 3.77 -18.20
N ASP A 174 5.57 3.44 -16.95
CA ASP A 174 6.02 4.13 -15.75
C ASP A 174 7.18 3.33 -15.13
N GLN A 175 8.31 3.99 -14.92
CA GLN A 175 9.52 3.41 -14.36
C GLN A 175 9.94 4.18 -13.11
N VAL A 176 10.14 3.46 -12.02
CA VAL A 176 10.62 4.07 -10.77
C VAL A 176 11.63 3.22 -10.04
N SER A 177 12.65 3.87 -9.47
CA SER A 177 13.63 3.23 -8.59
C SER A 177 13.20 3.33 -7.13
N LEU A 178 13.09 2.18 -6.46
CA LEU A 178 12.69 1.97 -5.08
C LEU A 178 13.93 1.65 -4.21
N ALA A 179 14.35 2.58 -3.37
CA ALA A 179 15.43 2.34 -2.40
C ALA A 179 14.91 1.63 -1.14
N ILE A 180 15.36 0.40 -0.89
CA ILE A 180 14.97 -0.38 0.28
C ILE A 180 15.66 0.19 1.52
N PRO A 181 14.95 0.49 2.61
CA PRO A 181 15.56 0.94 3.85
C PRO A 181 16.62 -0.05 4.37
N LYS A 182 17.67 0.43 5.04
CA LYS A 182 18.76 -0.43 5.53
C LYS A 182 18.31 -1.35 6.67
N GLU A 183 17.28 -0.95 7.39
CA GLU A 183 16.68 -1.68 8.50
C GLU A 183 15.45 -2.49 8.03
N PHE A 184 15.24 -2.62 6.72
CA PHE A 184 14.08 -3.33 6.17
C PHE A 184 14.21 -4.85 6.43
N PRO A 185 13.23 -5.50 7.06
CA PRO A 185 13.31 -6.90 7.46
C PRO A 185 13.39 -7.82 6.26
N ARG A 186 14.05 -8.95 6.47
CA ARG A 186 14.04 -10.07 5.54
C ARG A 186 12.62 -10.61 5.40
N GLY A 187 12.27 -11.05 4.20
CA GLY A 187 10.96 -11.64 3.93
C GLY A 187 10.48 -11.41 2.51
N ASP A 188 9.28 -11.91 2.23
CA ASP A 188 8.60 -11.75 0.96
C ASP A 188 7.65 -10.55 1.02
N TYR A 189 7.74 -9.73 -0.03
CA TYR A 189 6.98 -8.50 -0.16
C TYR A 189 6.41 -8.39 -1.56
N SER A 190 5.36 -7.60 -1.70
CA SER A 190 4.81 -7.21 -2.99
C SER A 190 4.67 -5.70 -3.08
N VAL A 191 4.94 -5.16 -4.26
CA VAL A 191 4.54 -3.80 -4.61
C VAL A 191 3.22 -3.90 -5.37
N VAL A 192 2.16 -3.38 -4.76
CA VAL A 192 0.84 -3.23 -5.39
C VAL A 192 0.80 -1.87 -6.08
N THR A 193 0.76 -1.90 -7.41
CA THR A 193 0.60 -0.70 -8.25
C THR A 193 -0.86 -0.53 -8.59
N LYS A 194 -1.42 0.64 -8.34
CA LYS A 194 -2.79 1.01 -8.67
C LYS A 194 -2.78 2.19 -9.63
N VAL A 195 -3.59 2.12 -10.67
CA VAL A 195 -3.84 3.22 -11.59
C VAL A 195 -5.31 3.59 -11.42
N LEU A 196 -5.58 4.85 -11.06
CA LEU A 196 -6.93 5.34 -10.84
C LEU A 196 -7.19 6.55 -11.71
N THR A 197 -8.38 6.62 -12.28
CA THR A 197 -9.00 7.84 -12.83
C THR A 197 -10.27 8.15 -12.05
N ASP A 198 -10.95 9.22 -12.42
CA ASP A 198 -12.23 9.60 -11.79
C ASP A 198 -13.35 8.55 -12.01
N ARG A 199 -13.19 7.64 -12.98
CA ARG A 199 -14.25 6.72 -13.43
C ARG A 199 -13.85 5.24 -13.50
N ALA A 200 -12.57 4.91 -13.47
CA ALA A 200 -12.08 3.55 -13.55
C ALA A 200 -10.80 3.37 -12.74
N MET A 201 -10.52 2.14 -12.34
CA MET A 201 -9.26 1.76 -11.69
C MET A 201 -8.85 0.35 -12.07
N ASP A 202 -7.56 0.09 -12.00
CA ASP A 202 -6.99 -1.26 -12.05
C ASP A 202 -5.80 -1.36 -11.09
N GLU A 203 -5.49 -2.56 -10.62
CA GLU A 203 -4.36 -2.82 -9.72
C GLU A 203 -3.65 -4.13 -10.06
N ARG A 204 -2.32 -4.14 -9.88
CA ARG A 204 -1.52 -5.34 -10.09
C ARG A 204 -0.34 -5.37 -9.12
N ALA A 205 -0.08 -6.56 -8.59
CA ALA A 205 1.03 -6.80 -7.68
C ALA A 205 2.22 -7.43 -8.41
N SER A 206 3.43 -7.08 -7.96
CA SER A 206 4.67 -7.75 -8.34
C SER A 206 5.49 -8.00 -7.08
N SER A 207 6.14 -9.15 -6.97
CA SER A 207 6.77 -9.61 -5.73
C SER A 207 8.29 -9.50 -5.75
N PHE A 208 8.88 -9.27 -4.58
CA PHE A 208 10.32 -9.32 -4.34
C PHE A 208 10.61 -9.90 -2.95
N THR A 209 11.81 -10.43 -2.78
CA THR A 209 12.30 -11.02 -1.52
C THR A 209 13.51 -10.25 -1.01
N VAL A 210 13.50 -9.93 0.27
CA VAL A 210 14.63 -9.33 0.99
C VAL A 210 15.39 -10.41 1.75
N GLU A 211 16.68 -10.56 1.43
CA GLU A 211 17.61 -11.57 1.94
C GLU A 211 18.87 -11.00 2.59
#